data_AF-A0ABD2WV36-F1
#
_entry.id   AF-A0ABD2WV36-F1
#
_cell.length_a   1.000
_cell.length_b   1.000
_cell.length_c   1.000
_cell.angle_alpha   90.00
_cell.angle_beta   90.00
_cell.angle_gamma   90.00
#
_symmetry.space_group_name_H-M   'P 1'
#
loop_
_entity.id
_entity.type
_entity.pdbx_description
1 polymer ?
#
loop_
_entity_poly.entity_id
_entity_poly.type
_entity_poly.pdbx_seq_one_letter_code
_entity_poly.pdbx_strand_id
1 'polypeptide(L)'
;MTDPQVIAAGSIDGLWPFLQSIEWRDPWLMLLVVFHIGITMTALLTRNYANFQILLFLVLLLLVYFSESLNEIAASNWMVFSRQQYFDSKGLFISIVFSVPLLMICMIMVASWLYQSGQLMTSLKRAQLRQQQAKNKVTGANKEKLSGTTEATSTKDTKND
;
A
#
# COMPACT_ATOMS: atom_id res chain seq x y z
N MET A 1 -27.39 -45.34 -0.37
CA MET A 1 -27.63 -44.38 -1.45
C MET A 1 -27.03 -43.07 -0.98
N THR A 2 -26.14 -42.52 -1.80
CA THR A 2 -25.23 -41.38 -1.54
C THR A 2 -25.92 -40.18 -0.90
N ASP A 3 -25.32 -39.63 0.16
CA ASP A 3 -25.46 -38.20 0.49
C ASP A 3 -25.06 -37.39 -0.75
N PRO A 4 -25.94 -36.50 -1.22
CA PRO A 4 -25.51 -35.12 -1.27
C PRO A 4 -26.69 -34.14 -1.08
N GLN A 5 -26.45 -33.08 -0.32
CA GLN A 5 -26.61 -31.68 -0.74
C GLN A 5 -26.08 -30.82 0.41
N VAL A 6 -24.75 -30.82 0.52
CA VAL A 6 -24.02 -29.75 1.18
C VAL A 6 -24.22 -28.50 0.34
N ILE A 7 -25.31 -27.77 0.56
CA ILE A 7 -25.39 -26.37 0.18
C ILE A 7 -25.35 -25.56 1.47
N ALA A 8 -24.12 -25.29 1.88
CA ALA A 8 -23.79 -24.20 2.79
C ALA A 8 -24.11 -22.85 2.10
N ALA A 9 -25.39 -22.51 1.97
CA ALA A 9 -25.86 -21.20 1.48
C ALA A 9 -26.66 -20.42 2.53
N GLY A 10 -26.53 -20.78 3.82
CA GLY A 10 -27.08 -20.03 4.96
C GLY A 10 -26.11 -18.97 5.51
N SER A 11 -25.33 -18.31 4.65
CA SER A 11 -24.40 -17.23 5.07
C SER A 11 -24.45 -15.99 4.16
N ILE A 12 -25.46 -15.90 3.30
CA ILE A 12 -25.82 -14.69 2.55
C ILE A 12 -26.92 -13.90 3.32
N ASP A 13 -27.18 -14.29 4.57
CA ASP A 13 -28.08 -13.58 5.48
C ASP A 13 -27.42 -12.28 5.97
N GLY A 14 -27.68 -11.17 5.25
CA GLY A 14 -27.69 -9.84 5.86
C GLY A 14 -27.10 -8.69 5.04
N LEU A 15 -26.02 -8.90 4.26
CA LEU A 15 -25.33 -7.79 3.58
C LEU A 15 -25.67 -7.65 2.10
N TRP A 16 -25.72 -8.76 1.36
CA TRP A 16 -26.05 -8.73 -0.06
C TRP A 16 -27.51 -8.27 -0.33
N PRO A 17 -28.53 -8.79 0.39
CA PRO A 17 -29.89 -8.29 0.25
C PRO A 17 -30.03 -6.83 0.70
N PHE A 18 -29.29 -6.43 1.74
CA PHE A 18 -29.22 -5.04 2.20
C PHE A 18 -28.65 -4.12 1.10
N LEU A 19 -27.54 -4.49 0.47
CA LEU A 19 -26.96 -3.73 -0.64
C LEU A 19 -27.88 -3.61 -1.85
N GLN A 20 -28.62 -4.67 -2.15
CA GLN A 20 -29.58 -4.70 -3.25
C GLN A 20 -30.83 -3.85 -2.96
N SER A 21 -31.19 -3.67 -1.68
CA SER A 21 -32.32 -2.81 -1.27
C SER A 21 -32.01 -1.31 -1.34
N ILE A 22 -30.74 -0.92 -1.50
CA ILE A 22 -30.34 0.48 -1.62
C ILE A 22 -30.72 1.02 -3.00
N GLU A 23 -31.37 2.19 -3.04
CA GLU A 23 -31.68 2.88 -4.29
C GLU A 23 -30.43 3.61 -4.83
N TRP A 24 -29.65 2.92 -5.66
CA TRP A 24 -28.43 3.48 -6.29
C TRP A 24 -28.68 4.67 -7.23
N ARG A 25 -29.95 4.97 -7.54
CA ARG A 25 -30.35 6.11 -8.38
C ARG A 25 -30.37 7.45 -7.64
N ASP A 26 -30.16 7.46 -6.33
CA ASP A 26 -30.07 8.69 -5.57
C ASP A 26 -28.82 9.49 -5.99
N PRO A 27 -28.94 10.81 -6.28
CA PRO A 27 -27.84 11.62 -6.80
C PRO A 27 -26.57 11.59 -5.94
N TRP A 28 -26.72 11.49 -4.62
CA TRP A 28 -25.59 11.48 -3.70
C TRP A 28 -24.80 10.16 -3.76
N LEU A 29 -25.48 9.02 -3.98
CA LEU A 29 -24.86 7.70 -4.17
C LEU A 29 -24.08 7.67 -5.48
N MET A 30 -24.63 8.25 -6.56
CA MET A 30 -23.89 8.41 -7.81
C MET A 30 -22.64 9.28 -7.64
N LEU A 31 -22.76 10.41 -6.91
CA LEU A 31 -21.62 11.26 -6.58
C LEU A 31 -20.54 10.47 -5.81
N LEU A 32 -20.96 9.63 -4.87
CA LEU A 32 -20.07 8.75 -4.12
C LEU A 32 -19.36 7.75 -5.02
N VAL A 33 -20.05 7.10 -5.97
CA VAL A 33 -19.40 6.18 -6.92
C VAL A 33 -18.39 6.91 -7.80
N VAL A 34 -18.75 8.08 -8.33
CA VAL A 34 -17.82 8.91 -9.14
C VAL A 34 -16.61 9.34 -8.32
N PHE A 35 -16.80 9.69 -7.05
CA PHE A 35 -15.72 10.01 -6.12
C PHE A 35 -14.76 8.83 -5.93
N HIS A 36 -15.27 7.60 -5.76
CA HIS A 36 -14.43 6.40 -5.67
C HIS A 36 -13.62 6.15 -6.94
N ILE A 37 -14.24 6.32 -8.12
CA ILE A 37 -13.54 6.21 -9.41
C ILE A 37 -12.45 7.28 -9.50
N GLY A 38 -12.75 8.52 -9.11
CA GLY A 38 -11.80 9.63 -9.09
C GLY A 38 -10.61 9.37 -8.17
N ILE A 39 -10.84 8.88 -6.95
CA ILE A 39 -9.79 8.48 -6.02
C ILE A 39 -8.94 7.35 -6.60
N THR A 40 -9.58 6.31 -7.12
CA THR A 40 -8.88 5.16 -7.68
C THR A 40 -8.02 5.59 -8.86
N MET A 41 -8.57 6.42 -9.75
CA MET A 41 -7.83 6.99 -10.88
C MET A 41 -6.66 7.84 -10.39
N THR A 42 -6.87 8.71 -9.40
CA THR A 42 -5.81 9.54 -8.83
C THR A 42 -4.71 8.67 -8.19
N ALA A 43 -5.08 7.60 -7.48
CA ALA A 43 -4.14 6.65 -6.90
C ALA A 43 -3.32 5.92 -7.98
N LEU A 44 -3.95 5.53 -9.10
CA LEU A 44 -3.27 4.90 -10.24
C LEU A 44 -2.32 5.85 -10.95
N LEU A 45 -2.77 7.07 -11.27
CA LEU A 45 -1.96 8.09 -11.94
C LEU A 45 -0.76 8.52 -11.07
N THR A 46 -0.95 8.56 -9.75
CA THR A 46 0.09 9.02 -8.84
C THR A 46 1.06 7.93 -8.39
N ARG A 47 0.95 6.72 -8.94
CA ARG A 47 1.87 5.61 -8.62
C ARG A 47 3.35 5.95 -8.86
N ASN A 48 3.65 6.92 -9.73
CA ASN A 48 5.03 7.34 -10.02
C ASN A 48 5.60 8.32 -8.98
N TYR A 49 4.76 8.99 -8.18
CA TYR A 49 5.19 10.01 -7.21
C TYR A 49 4.89 9.57 -5.78
N ALA A 50 5.88 8.91 -5.14
CA ALA A 50 5.75 8.37 -3.79
C ALA A 50 5.28 9.41 -2.75
N ASN A 51 5.74 10.66 -2.83
CA ASN A 51 5.34 11.72 -1.89
C ASN A 51 3.84 12.03 -1.97
N PHE A 52 3.29 12.10 -3.18
CA PHE A 52 1.87 12.36 -3.35
C PHE A 52 1.04 11.13 -3.00
N GLN A 53 1.57 9.91 -3.22
CA GLN A 53 0.92 8.69 -2.76
C GLN A 53 0.78 8.66 -1.22
N ILE A 54 1.79 9.12 -0.48
CA ILE A 54 1.73 9.26 0.99
C ILE A 54 0.67 10.30 1.40
N LEU A 55 0.63 11.45 0.72
CA LEU A 55 -0.39 12.47 0.99
C LEU A 55 -1.80 11.92 0.72
N LEU A 56 -2.00 11.25 -0.42
CA LEU A 56 -3.27 10.64 -0.79
C LEU A 56 -3.70 9.58 0.23
N PHE A 57 -2.76 8.78 0.73
CA PHE A 57 -3.02 7.82 1.81
C PHE A 57 -3.47 8.50 3.11
N LEU A 58 -2.81 9.60 3.52
CA LEU A 58 -3.23 10.36 4.70
C LEU A 58 -4.64 10.96 4.54
N VAL A 59 -4.93 11.52 3.36
CA VAL A 59 -6.26 12.05 3.03
C VAL A 59 -7.32 10.94 3.08
N LEU A 60 -7.02 9.76 2.55
CA LEU A 60 -7.90 8.60 2.59
C LEU A 60 -8.17 8.11 4.01
N LEU A 61 -7.15 8.01 4.86
CA LEU A 61 -7.32 7.66 6.27
C LEU A 61 -8.18 8.68 6.99
N LEU A 62 -7.96 9.97 6.70
CA LEU A 62 -8.75 11.06 7.27
C LEU A 62 -10.23 10.98 6.83
N LEU A 63 -10.49 10.68 5.55
CA LEU A 63 -11.84 10.45 5.03
C LEU A 63 -12.53 9.28 5.75
N VAL A 64 -11.83 8.15 5.91
CA VAL A 64 -12.36 6.99 6.63
C VAL A 64 -12.63 7.34 8.10
N TYR A 65 -11.74 8.10 8.75
CA TYR A 65 -11.95 8.58 10.12
C TYR A 65 -13.19 9.48 10.23
N PHE A 66 -13.38 10.41 9.29
CA PHE A 66 -14.57 11.27 9.27
C PHE A 66 -15.84 10.58 8.77
N SER A 67 -15.77 9.31 8.33
CA SER A 67 -16.96 8.61 7.82
C SER A 67 -18.08 8.52 8.86
N GLU A 68 -17.75 8.35 10.13
CA GLU A 68 -18.70 8.32 11.25
C GLU A 68 -19.37 9.69 11.44
N SER A 69 -18.59 10.77 11.49
CA SER A 69 -19.12 12.13 11.61
C SER A 69 -19.99 12.51 10.41
N LEU A 70 -19.59 12.13 9.19
CA LEU A 70 -20.40 12.33 7.98
C LEU A 70 -21.73 11.57 8.06
N ASN A 71 -21.71 10.35 8.59
CA ASN A 71 -22.92 9.56 8.79
C ASN A 71 -23.87 10.17 9.83
N GLU A 72 -23.38 10.76 10.92
CA GLU A 72 -24.24 11.49 11.87
C GLU A 72 -24.85 12.76 11.25
N ILE A 73 -24.07 13.52 10.48
CA ILE A 73 -24.55 14.71 9.79
C ILE A 73 -25.59 14.34 8.72
N ALA A 74 -25.35 13.25 8.00
CA ALA A 74 -26.28 12.75 7.00
C ALA A 74 -27.53 12.11 7.64
N ALA A 75 -27.40 11.47 8.80
CA ALA A 75 -28.53 10.95 9.57
C ALA A 75 -29.39 12.07 10.15
N SER A 76 -28.82 13.19 10.58
CA SER A 76 -29.59 14.36 11.05
C SER A 76 -30.26 15.12 9.91
N ASN A 77 -29.67 15.13 8.71
CA ASN A 77 -30.18 15.84 7.53
C ASN A 77 -30.74 14.89 6.46
N TRP A 78 -31.17 13.70 6.84
CA TRP A 78 -31.50 12.61 5.91
C TRP A 78 -32.50 13.04 4.83
N MET A 79 -33.49 13.88 5.15
CA MET A 79 -34.50 14.38 4.19
C MET A 79 -33.91 15.19 3.03
N VAL A 80 -32.75 15.82 3.21
CA VAL A 80 -32.08 16.62 2.17
C VAL A 80 -31.16 15.75 1.31
N PHE A 81 -30.59 14.69 1.91
CA PHE A 81 -29.59 13.86 1.26
C PHE A 81 -30.17 12.67 0.51
N SER A 82 -31.21 12.03 1.05
CA SER A 82 -31.77 10.80 0.48
C SER A 82 -33.27 10.72 0.71
N ARG A 83 -33.96 10.03 -0.22
CA ARG A 83 -35.41 9.79 -0.09
C ARG A 83 -35.74 8.80 1.02
N GLN A 84 -34.76 8.00 1.44
CA GLN A 84 -34.86 7.00 2.49
C GLN A 84 -33.74 7.21 3.51
N GLN A 85 -33.98 6.82 4.76
CA GLN A 85 -32.97 6.94 5.82
C GLN A 85 -31.96 5.78 5.72
N TYR A 86 -30.86 5.99 4.97
CA TYR A 86 -29.77 5.01 4.84
C TYR A 86 -28.76 5.08 5.99
N PHE A 87 -28.70 6.22 6.67
CA PHE A 87 -27.72 6.50 7.72
C PHE A 87 -28.27 6.05 9.07
N ASP A 88 -27.51 5.18 9.73
CA ASP A 88 -27.84 4.59 11.03
C ASP A 88 -26.74 4.95 12.03
N SER A 89 -27.04 4.98 13.34
CA SER A 89 -26.08 5.28 14.41
C SER A 89 -24.90 4.31 14.45
N LYS A 90 -25.04 3.11 13.87
CA LYS A 90 -23.95 2.14 13.74
C LYS A 90 -23.01 2.42 12.56
N GLY A 91 -23.38 3.31 11.64
CA GLY A 91 -22.59 3.64 10.46
C GLY A 91 -22.36 2.44 9.52
N LEU A 92 -23.19 1.39 9.58
CA LEU A 92 -22.99 0.17 8.79
C LEU A 92 -23.01 0.47 7.29
N PHE A 93 -24.00 1.25 6.86
CA PHE A 93 -24.16 1.66 5.47
C PHE A 93 -22.96 2.46 4.96
N ILE A 94 -22.58 3.54 5.66
CA ILE A 94 -21.42 4.35 5.24
C ILE A 94 -20.14 3.51 5.29
N SER A 95 -20.00 2.62 6.27
CA SER A 95 -18.80 1.79 6.39
C SER A 95 -18.66 0.84 5.20
N ILE A 96 -19.74 0.22 4.75
CA ILE A 96 -19.70 -0.72 3.62
C ILE A 96 -19.56 0.04 2.29
N VAL A 97 -20.34 1.10 2.08
CA VAL A 97 -20.42 1.77 0.78
C VAL A 97 -19.26 2.75 0.57
N PHE A 98 -18.78 3.38 1.64
CA PHE A 98 -17.69 4.36 1.60
C PHE A 98 -16.38 3.78 2.16
N SER A 99 -16.37 3.26 3.39
CA SER A 99 -15.10 2.88 4.02
C SER A 99 -14.47 1.62 3.42
N VAL A 100 -15.23 0.58 3.07
CA VAL A 100 -14.67 -0.67 2.52
C VAL A 100 -13.92 -0.44 1.21
N PRO A 101 -14.47 0.23 0.17
CA PRO A 101 -13.72 0.54 -1.04
C PRO A 101 -12.46 1.37 -0.78
N LEU A 102 -12.55 2.38 0.10
CA LEU A 102 -11.40 3.23 0.45
C LEU A 102 -10.30 2.42 1.16
N LEU A 103 -10.68 1.57 2.12
CA LEU A 103 -9.75 0.70 2.83
C LEU A 103 -9.09 -0.32 1.90
N MET A 104 -9.82 -0.86 0.93
CA MET A 104 -9.25 -1.73 -0.11
C MET A 104 -8.18 -1.01 -0.94
N ILE A 105 -8.45 0.22 -1.37
CA ILE A 105 -7.48 1.06 -2.09
C ILE A 105 -6.26 1.35 -1.20
N CYS A 106 -6.48 1.69 0.07
CA CYS A 106 -5.41 1.89 1.06
C CYS A 106 -4.54 0.64 1.22
N MET A 107 -5.14 -0.55 1.31
CA MET A 107 -4.41 -1.79 1.45
C MET A 107 -3.51 -2.07 0.25
N ILE A 108 -4.02 -1.84 -0.97
CA ILE A 108 -3.24 -2.00 -2.21
C ILE A 108 -2.07 -1.01 -2.25
N MET A 109 -2.28 0.24 -1.82
CA MET A 109 -1.23 1.25 -1.75
C MET A 109 -0.14 0.86 -0.75
N VAL A 110 -0.52 0.44 0.47
CA VAL A 110 0.42 0.02 1.50
C VAL A 110 1.22 -1.19 1.04
N ALA A 111 0.57 -2.19 0.43
CA ALA A 111 1.25 -3.35 -0.14
C ALA A 111 2.28 -2.92 -1.20
N SER A 112 1.86 -2.09 -2.16
CA SER A 112 2.73 -1.57 -3.23
C SER A 112 3.94 -0.80 -2.68
N TRP A 113 3.73 0.01 -1.64
CA TRP A 113 4.79 0.75 -0.96
C TRP A 113 5.73 -0.17 -0.19
N LEU A 114 5.21 -1.17 0.53
CA LEU A 114 6.02 -2.18 1.22
C LEU A 114 6.89 -2.97 0.23
N TYR A 115 6.35 -3.35 -0.93
CA TYR A 115 7.13 -4.00 -1.98
C TYR A 115 8.24 -3.08 -2.51
N GLN A 116 7.95 -1.81 -2.78
CA GLN A 116 8.96 -0.84 -3.24
C GLN A 116 10.02 -0.58 -2.17
N SER A 117 9.63 -0.38 -0.92
CA SER A 117 10.54 -0.16 0.21
C SER A 117 11.47 -1.37 0.43
N GLY A 118 10.93 -2.58 0.33
CA GLY A 118 11.73 -3.81 0.34
C GLY A 118 12.74 -3.88 -0.81
N GLN A 119 12.35 -3.48 -2.03
CA GLN A 119 13.26 -3.41 -3.16
C GLN A 119 14.35 -2.34 -2.99
N LEU A 120 14.02 -1.19 -2.41
CA LEU A 120 15.00 -0.14 -2.10
C LEU A 120 15.98 -0.59 -1.01
N MET A 121 15.51 -1.24 0.05
CA MET A 121 16.40 -1.73 1.11
C MET A 121 17.33 -2.84 0.61
N THR A 122 16.82 -3.72 -0.27
CA THR A 122 17.63 -4.76 -0.89
C THR A 122 18.60 -4.21 -1.93
N SER A 123 18.22 -3.19 -2.70
CA SER A 123 19.13 -2.53 -3.65
C SER A 123 20.23 -1.76 -2.93
N LEU A 124 19.92 -1.08 -1.82
CA LEU A 124 20.90 -0.42 -0.95
C LEU A 124 21.85 -1.43 -0.30
N LYS A 125 21.32 -2.54 0.25
CA LYS A 125 22.16 -3.63 0.78
C LYS A 125 23.07 -4.23 -0.31
N ARG A 126 22.56 -4.43 -1.53
CA ARG A 126 23.36 -4.91 -2.68
C ARG A 126 24.43 -3.90 -3.10
N ALA A 127 24.12 -2.61 -3.10
CA ALA A 127 25.06 -1.55 -3.43
C ALA A 127 26.17 -1.43 -2.37
N GLN A 128 25.82 -1.50 -1.08
CA GLN A 128 26.77 -1.52 0.03
C GLN A 128 27.71 -2.74 -0.03
N LEU A 129 27.17 -3.93 -0.33
CA LEU A 129 27.98 -5.15 -0.52
C LEU A 129 28.95 -5.01 -1.69
N ARG A 130 28.50 -4.45 -2.83
CA ARG A 130 29.38 -4.19 -3.98
C ARG A 130 30.50 -3.20 -3.64
N GLN A 131 30.20 -2.15 -2.88
CA GLN A 131 31.23 -1.20 -2.41
C GLN A 131 32.22 -1.85 -1.45
N GLN A 132 31.76 -2.68 -0.51
CA GLN A 132 32.64 -3.45 0.39
C GLN A 132 33.54 -4.43 -0.39
N GLN A 133 32.99 -5.13 -1.38
CA GLN A 133 33.78 -6.04 -2.21
C GLN A 133 34.83 -5.31 -3.05
N ALA A 134 34.48 -4.16 -3.63
CA ALA A 134 35.43 -3.33 -4.36
C ALA A 134 36.56 -2.81 -3.45
N LYS A 135 36.21 -2.34 -2.24
CA LYS A 135 37.19 -1.87 -1.26
C LYS A 135 38.13 -2.99 -0.76
N ASN A 136 37.60 -4.20 -0.55
CA ASN A 136 38.41 -5.35 -0.16
C ASN A 136 39.34 -5.83 -1.28
N LYS A 137 38.89 -5.80 -2.56
CA LYS A 137 39.76 -6.13 -3.71
C LYS A 137 40.92 -5.15 -3.86
N VAL A 138 40.67 -3.85 -3.73
CA VAL A 138 41.72 -2.82 -3.82
C VAL A 138 42.71 -2.95 -2.66
N THR A 139 42.21 -3.18 -1.44
CA THR A 139 43.07 -3.39 -0.26
C THR A 139 43.92 -4.66 -0.40
N GLY A 140 43.34 -5.75 -0.91
CA GLY A 140 44.06 -7.00 -1.16
C GLY A 140 45.16 -6.85 -2.22
N ALA A 141 44.84 -6.25 -3.36
CA ALA A 141 45.80 -6.02 -4.44
C ALA A 141 46.94 -5.08 -4.02
N ASN A 142 46.66 -4.06 -3.20
CA ASN A 142 47.70 -3.17 -2.68
C ASN A 142 48.64 -3.89 -1.71
N LYS A 143 48.12 -4.84 -0.91
CA LYS A 143 48.91 -5.63 0.03
C LYS A 143 49.84 -6.62 -0.68
N GLU A 144 49.37 -7.24 -1.76
CA GLU A 144 50.15 -8.15 -2.62
C GLU A 144 51.28 -7.40 -3.35
N LYS A 145 50.99 -6.19 -3.85
CA LYS A 145 52.00 -5.35 -4.51
C LYS A 145 53.09 -4.86 -3.56
N LEU A 146 52.72 -4.58 -2.30
CA LEU A 146 53.67 -4.14 -1.27
C LEU A 146 54.58 -5.27 -0.78
N SER A 147 54.08 -6.52 -0.66
CA SER A 147 54.94 -7.66 -0.28
C SER A 147 55.93 -8.03 -1.38
N GLY A 148 55.49 -8.06 -2.65
CA GLY A 148 56.38 -8.34 -3.78
C GLY A 148 57.48 -7.29 -4.00
N THR A 149 57.20 -6.03 -3.68
CA THR A 149 58.21 -4.95 -3.74
C THR A 149 59.24 -5.08 -2.60
N THR A 150 58.81 -5.56 -1.43
CA THR A 150 59.68 -5.74 -0.26
C THR A 150 60.63 -6.94 -0.45
N GLU A 151 60.16 -8.06 -1.02
CA GLU A 151 61.01 -9.21 -1.38
C GLU A 151 62.00 -8.88 -2.50
N ALA A 152 61.58 -8.15 -3.54
CA ALA A 152 62.46 -7.78 -4.64
C ALA A 152 63.58 -6.80 -4.23
N THR A 153 63.37 -6.01 -3.19
CA THR A 153 64.38 -5.10 -2.62
C THR A 153 65.35 -5.87 -1.72
N SER A 154 64.85 -6.76 -0.85
CA SER A 154 65.67 -7.61 0.03
C SER A 154 66.62 -8.56 -0.74
N THR A 155 66.19 -9.08 -1.90
CA THR A 155 67.00 -10.00 -2.71
C THR A 155 68.12 -9.29 -3.50
N LYS A 156 68.03 -7.97 -3.70
CA LYS A 156 69.07 -7.20 -4.39
C LYS A 156 70.25 -6.86 -3.50
N ASP A 157 70.01 -6.65 -2.20
CA ASP A 157 71.08 -6.33 -1.24
C ASP A 157 71.94 -7.56 -0.88
N THR A 158 71.40 -8.79 -0.99
CA THR A 158 72.17 -10.03 -0.70
C THR A 158 73.11 -10.49 -1.82
N LYS A 159 73.09 -9.83 -2.98
CA LYS A 159 73.89 -10.23 -4.16
C LYS A 159 75.10 -9.33 -4.42
N ASN A 160 75.29 -8.29 -3.60
CA ASN A 160 76.36 -7.31 -3.75
C ASN A 160 77.51 -7.45 -2.73
N ASP A 161 77.48 -8.47 -1.88
CA ASP A 161 78.62 -8.91 -1.03
C ASP A 161 79.27 -10.17 -1.64
#